data_AF-A0A2N2PZK9-F1
#
_entry.id   AF-A0A2N2PZK9-F1
#
_cell.length_a   1.000
_cell.length_b   1.000
_cell.length_c   1.000
_cell.angle_alpha   90.00
_cell.angle_beta   90.00
_cell.angle_gamma   90.00
#
_symmetry.space_group_name_H-M   'P 1'
#
loop_
_entity.id
_entity.type
_entity.pdbx_description
1 polymer ?
#
loop_
_entity_poly.entity_id
_entity_poly.type
_entity_poly.pdbx_seq_one_letter_code
_entity_poly.pdbx_strand_id
1 'polypeptide(L)'
;MNNTYQHLGIFSDWVDEARRQAPLYPLAAPGRETRARLREVLGFCHGPETPLNVRIEARWEKDGLAGEEISWSVGYGPRTHAWLLKPAGATGPLPGIVALHDHGGFKFYGKEKIAEGPDAPPPVIREFWAQCYGGRPWANALAKAEFVVLIHDTFLWGSRRFPLETMPEATRNLVDAACSLWSPGNAAADEIAR
;
A
#
# COMPACT_ATOMS: atom_id res chain seq x y z
N MET A 1 21.88 -3.71 -37.58
CA MET A 1 21.24 -4.26 -36.38
C MET A 1 21.14 -3.14 -35.37
N ASN A 2 19.95 -2.81 -34.89
CA ASN A 2 19.75 -1.66 -34.00
C ASN A 2 20.33 -2.02 -32.62
N ASN A 3 21.25 -1.22 -32.10
CA ASN A 3 22.08 -1.56 -30.94
C ASN A 3 21.36 -1.36 -29.59
N THR A 4 20.04 -1.60 -29.56
CA THR A 4 19.18 -1.31 -28.42
C THR A 4 19.27 -2.43 -27.39
N TYR A 5 19.35 -2.10 -26.09
CA TYR A 5 19.35 -3.04 -24.96
C TYR A 5 20.65 -3.83 -24.69
N GLN A 6 21.81 -3.39 -25.21
CA GLN A 6 23.12 -4.00 -24.88
C GLN A 6 23.44 -4.02 -23.37
N HIS A 7 22.87 -3.10 -22.59
CA HIS A 7 23.02 -3.07 -21.13
C HIS A 7 22.41 -4.30 -20.42
N LEU A 8 21.59 -5.10 -21.11
CA LEU A 8 21.07 -6.38 -20.61
C LEU A 8 22.05 -7.55 -20.81
N GLY A 9 23.21 -7.33 -21.45
CA GLY A 9 24.26 -8.32 -21.61
C GLY A 9 23.80 -9.56 -22.38
N ILE A 10 23.96 -10.75 -21.77
CA ILE A 10 23.57 -12.03 -22.39
C ILE A 10 22.06 -12.17 -22.64
N PHE A 11 21.23 -11.27 -22.09
CA PHE A 11 19.79 -11.21 -22.33
C PHE A 11 19.37 -10.08 -23.28
N SER A 12 20.33 -9.48 -24.01
CA SER A 12 20.05 -8.40 -24.95
C SER A 12 19.11 -8.81 -26.10
N ASP A 13 19.03 -10.10 -26.42
CA ASP A 13 18.13 -10.68 -27.41
C ASP A 13 16.69 -10.93 -26.90
N TRP A 14 16.46 -10.84 -25.58
CA TRP A 14 15.16 -11.13 -24.97
C TRP A 14 14.05 -10.19 -25.47
N VAL A 15 14.36 -8.90 -25.65
CA VAL A 15 13.37 -7.94 -26.14
C VAL A 15 12.94 -8.25 -27.58
N ASP A 16 13.88 -8.72 -28.40
CA ASP A 16 13.60 -9.11 -29.79
C ASP A 16 12.77 -10.40 -29.84
N GLU A 17 13.08 -11.39 -28.98
CA GLU A 17 12.26 -12.59 -28.84
C GLU A 17 10.85 -12.27 -28.35
N ALA A 18 10.72 -11.44 -27.31
CA ALA A 18 9.42 -11.06 -26.76
C ALA A 18 8.54 -10.33 -27.80
N ARG A 19 9.14 -9.49 -28.66
CA ARG A 19 8.44 -8.84 -29.78
C ARG A 19 8.03 -9.82 -30.89
N ARG A 20 8.78 -10.90 -31.13
CA ARG A 20 8.41 -11.93 -32.11
C ARG A 20 7.17 -12.71 -31.69
N GLN A 21 7.04 -12.98 -30.39
CA GLN A 21 5.93 -13.80 -29.88
C GLN A 21 4.62 -13.01 -29.78
N ALA A 22 4.67 -11.74 -29.35
CA ALA A 22 3.48 -10.92 -29.23
C ALA A 22 3.82 -9.42 -29.31
N PRO A 23 2.85 -8.56 -29.69
CA PRO A 23 2.97 -7.13 -29.50
C PRO A 23 3.21 -6.83 -28.01
N LEU A 24 4.37 -6.27 -27.69
CA LEU A 24 4.63 -5.73 -26.36
C LEU A 24 3.79 -4.46 -26.21
N TYR A 25 2.90 -4.44 -25.22
CA TYR A 25 2.00 -3.32 -24.89
C TYR A 25 0.95 -3.00 -25.98
N PRO A 26 0.03 -3.94 -26.28
CA PRO A 26 -1.05 -3.64 -27.20
C PRO A 26 -1.88 -2.46 -26.67
N LEU A 27 -2.11 -1.45 -27.51
CA LEU A 27 -2.96 -0.32 -27.16
C LEU A 27 -4.39 -0.82 -26.94
N ALA A 28 -4.85 -0.78 -25.70
CA ALA A 28 -6.21 -1.14 -25.34
C ALA A 28 -7.10 0.12 -25.37
N ALA A 29 -8.08 0.15 -26.27
CA ALA A 29 -9.06 1.23 -26.28
C ALA A 29 -9.88 1.21 -24.98
N PRO A 30 -10.13 2.34 -24.30
CA PRO A 30 -11.00 2.37 -23.14
C PRO A 30 -12.40 1.85 -23.51
N GLY A 31 -12.96 0.93 -22.73
CA GLY A 31 -14.27 0.37 -23.04
C GLY A 31 -14.60 -0.89 -22.25
N ARG A 32 -15.79 -1.46 -22.53
CA ARG A 32 -16.28 -2.69 -21.87
C ARG A 32 -15.36 -3.87 -22.11
N GLU A 33 -14.85 -4.03 -23.33
CA GLU A 33 -13.96 -5.12 -23.71
C GLU A 33 -12.65 -5.08 -22.92
N THR A 34 -11.97 -3.92 -22.89
CA THR A 34 -10.75 -3.74 -22.09
C THR A 34 -11.00 -3.99 -20.60
N ARG A 35 -12.14 -3.53 -20.06
CA ARG A 35 -12.52 -3.84 -18.67
C ARG A 35 -12.72 -5.33 -18.44
N ALA A 36 -13.34 -6.04 -19.39
CA ALA A 36 -13.55 -7.48 -19.30
C ALA A 36 -12.22 -8.24 -19.32
N ARG A 37 -11.31 -7.91 -20.25
CA ARG A 37 -9.97 -8.51 -20.32
C ARG A 37 -9.14 -8.24 -19.07
N LEU A 38 -9.20 -7.02 -18.53
CA LEU A 38 -8.52 -6.70 -17.26
C LEU A 38 -9.05 -7.58 -16.11
N ARG A 39 -10.37 -7.75 -16.01
CA ARG A 39 -11.00 -8.61 -14.98
C ARG A 39 -10.63 -10.08 -15.15
N GLU A 40 -10.56 -10.56 -16.40
CA GLU A 40 -10.11 -11.92 -16.73
C GLU A 40 -8.65 -12.13 -16.31
N VAL A 41 -7.75 -11.20 -16.65
CA VAL A 41 -6.32 -11.26 -16.29
C VAL A 41 -6.11 -11.20 -14.78
N LEU A 42 -6.87 -10.35 -14.07
CA LEU A 42 -6.81 -10.27 -12.61
C LEU A 42 -7.30 -11.55 -11.93
N GLY A 43 -8.22 -12.29 -12.56
CA GLY A 43 -8.69 -13.61 -12.10
C GLY A 43 -9.40 -13.65 -10.74
N PHE A 44 -9.59 -12.50 -10.09
CA PHE A 44 -10.15 -12.38 -8.74
C PHE A 44 -11.32 -11.37 -8.69
N CYS A 45 -12.09 -11.29 -9.78
CA CYS A 45 -13.19 -10.34 -9.95
C CYS A 45 -14.52 -11.02 -10.32
N HIS A 46 -14.73 -12.26 -9.84
CA HIS A 46 -15.87 -13.10 -10.21
C HIS A 46 -17.01 -13.12 -9.17
N GLY A 47 -16.81 -12.48 -8.00
CA GLY A 47 -17.80 -12.38 -6.94
C GLY A 47 -18.27 -10.95 -6.69
N PRO A 48 -19.20 -10.74 -5.73
CA PRO A 48 -19.60 -9.40 -5.30
C PRO A 48 -18.40 -8.58 -4.80
N GLU A 49 -18.21 -7.38 -5.35
CA GLU A 49 -17.10 -6.46 -5.01
C GLU A 49 -17.47 -5.51 -3.86
N THR A 50 -18.38 -5.95 -2.99
CA THR A 50 -18.90 -5.15 -1.87
C THR A 50 -18.15 -5.49 -0.59
N PRO A 51 -17.63 -4.51 0.17
CA PRO A 51 -16.99 -4.79 1.44
C PRO A 51 -17.99 -5.40 2.43
N LEU A 52 -17.54 -6.41 3.18
CA LEU A 52 -18.38 -7.14 4.12
C LEU A 52 -18.19 -6.60 5.53
N ASN A 53 -19.30 -6.46 6.27
CA ASN A 53 -19.31 -6.10 7.68
C ASN A 53 -18.48 -4.85 8.00
N VAL A 54 -18.73 -3.74 7.27
CA VAL A 54 -18.06 -2.44 7.52
C VAL A 54 -18.37 -1.96 8.93
N ARG A 55 -17.35 -1.50 9.67
CA ARG A 55 -17.46 -1.00 11.05
C ARG A 55 -16.61 0.25 11.24
N ILE A 56 -17.08 1.14 12.11
CA ILE A 56 -16.27 2.22 12.67
C ILE A 56 -15.73 1.70 13.99
N GLU A 57 -14.41 1.58 14.09
CA GLU A 57 -13.71 1.06 15.27
C GLU A 57 -13.40 2.18 16.27
N ALA A 58 -13.03 3.36 15.76
CA ALA A 58 -12.68 4.53 16.57
C ALA A 58 -12.95 5.84 15.83
N ARG A 59 -13.02 6.94 16.59
CA ARG A 59 -13.10 8.30 16.08
C ARG A 59 -12.17 9.22 16.86
N TRP A 60 -11.60 10.22 16.21
CA TRP A 60 -10.77 11.24 16.85
C TRP A 60 -10.84 12.57 16.09
N GLU A 61 -10.40 13.63 16.76
CA GLU A 61 -10.06 14.89 16.11
C GLU A 61 -8.62 15.27 16.45
N LYS A 62 -7.84 15.68 15.44
CA LYS A 62 -6.43 16.04 15.60
C LYS A 62 -6.02 17.00 14.49
N ASP A 63 -5.32 18.07 14.85
CA ASP A 63 -4.77 19.07 13.92
C ASP A 63 -5.78 19.63 12.89
N GLY A 64 -7.01 19.87 13.33
CA GLY A 64 -8.10 20.39 12.49
C GLY A 64 -8.74 19.35 11.57
N LEU A 65 -8.43 18.06 11.73
CA LEU A 65 -9.05 16.96 10.99
C LEU A 65 -9.93 16.12 11.93
N ALA A 66 -11.07 15.66 11.41
CA ALA A 66 -11.83 14.57 11.98
C ALA A 66 -11.41 13.26 11.31
N GLY A 67 -11.08 12.26 12.12
CA GLY A 67 -10.65 10.94 11.68
C GLY A 67 -11.57 9.84 12.21
N GLU A 68 -11.79 8.83 11.37
CA GLU A 68 -12.42 7.56 11.76
C GLU A 68 -11.51 6.39 11.41
N GLU A 69 -11.39 5.42 12.29
CA GLU A 69 -10.83 4.12 11.94
C GLU A 69 -11.99 3.25 11.47
N ILE A 70 -11.91 2.82 10.22
CA ILE A 70 -12.92 1.99 9.58
C ILE A 70 -12.29 0.65 9.27
N SER A 71 -13.01 -0.43 9.55
CA SER A 71 -12.57 -1.77 9.18
C SER A 71 -13.64 -2.53 8.40
N TRP A 72 -13.21 -3.44 7.52
CA TRP A 72 -14.09 -4.33 6.77
C TRP A 72 -13.42 -5.66 6.43
N SER A 73 -14.22 -6.66 6.05
CA SER A 73 -13.72 -7.90 5.46
C SER A 73 -13.89 -7.87 3.95
N VAL A 74 -12.94 -8.49 3.23
CA VAL A 74 -13.03 -8.74 1.77
C VAL A 74 -13.33 -10.22 1.47
N GLY A 75 -13.72 -10.99 2.48
CA GLY A 75 -14.07 -12.41 2.34
C GLY A 75 -12.94 -13.40 2.64
N TYR A 76 -11.72 -12.93 2.93
CA TYR A 76 -10.61 -13.78 3.35
C TYR A 76 -9.58 -13.03 4.20
N GLY A 77 -8.85 -13.78 5.03
CA GLY A 77 -7.79 -13.25 5.88
C GLY A 77 -8.30 -12.28 6.96
N PRO A 78 -7.39 -11.47 7.55
CA PRO A 78 -7.78 -10.46 8.53
C PRO A 78 -8.60 -9.33 7.87
N ARG A 79 -9.26 -8.55 8.72
CA ARG A 79 -9.98 -7.34 8.29
C ARG A 79 -8.99 -6.33 7.73
N THR A 80 -9.41 -5.61 6.69
CA THR A 80 -8.72 -4.39 6.27
C THR A 80 -9.05 -3.30 7.28
N HIS A 81 -8.04 -2.66 7.86
CA HIS A 81 -8.17 -1.43 8.62
C HIS A 81 -7.77 -0.24 7.76
N ALA A 82 -8.48 0.87 7.96
CA ALA A 82 -8.31 2.10 7.22
C ALA A 82 -8.55 3.31 8.11
N TRP A 83 -7.99 4.44 7.72
CA TRP A 83 -8.37 5.73 8.24
C TRP A 83 -9.18 6.50 7.20
N LEU A 84 -10.26 7.11 7.65
CA LEU A 84 -11.03 8.09 6.88
C LEU A 84 -10.79 9.45 7.50
N LEU A 85 -10.14 10.34 6.75
CA LEU A 85 -9.80 11.69 7.21
C LEU A 85 -10.60 12.74 6.44
N LYS A 86 -11.09 13.76 7.14
CA LYS A 86 -11.72 14.95 6.55
C LYS A 86 -11.47 16.18 7.42
N PRO A 87 -11.68 17.42 6.91
CA PRO A 87 -11.69 18.60 7.76
C PRO A 87 -12.68 18.46 8.92
N ALA A 88 -12.25 18.86 10.12
CA ALA A 88 -13.13 18.90 11.29
C ALA A 88 -14.30 19.86 11.04
N GLY A 89 -15.50 19.50 11.52
CA GLY A 89 -16.70 20.31 11.32
C GLY A 89 -17.31 20.30 9.91
N ALA A 90 -16.71 19.61 8.92
CA ALA A 90 -17.30 19.49 7.59
C ALA A 90 -18.61 18.68 7.63
N THR A 91 -19.72 19.33 7.22
CA THR A 91 -21.09 18.77 7.21
C THR A 91 -21.64 18.50 5.81
N GLY A 92 -21.05 19.10 4.77
CA GLY A 92 -21.46 18.91 3.37
C GLY A 92 -20.66 17.81 2.64
N PRO A 93 -21.04 17.49 1.40
CA PRO A 93 -20.29 16.56 0.57
C PRO A 93 -18.90 17.13 0.24
N LEU A 94 -17.88 16.28 0.35
CA LEU A 94 -16.50 16.59 -0.04
C LEU A 94 -16.07 15.70 -1.22
N PRO A 95 -15.17 16.19 -2.10
CA PRO A 95 -14.52 15.33 -3.07
C PRO A 95 -13.75 14.20 -2.36
N GLY A 96 -13.96 12.97 -2.84
CA GLY A 96 -13.40 11.76 -2.25
C GLY A 96 -12.10 11.31 -2.91
N ILE A 97 -11.12 10.93 -2.10
CA ILE A 97 -9.84 10.35 -2.55
C ILE A 97 -9.66 8.98 -1.90
N VAL A 98 -9.30 7.98 -2.70
CA VAL A 98 -8.76 6.70 -2.21
C VAL A 98 -7.25 6.78 -2.30
N ALA A 99 -6.58 6.73 -1.15
CA ALA A 99 -5.15 6.88 -1.02
C ALA A 99 -4.50 5.53 -0.75
N LEU A 100 -3.62 5.10 -1.66
CA LEU A 100 -2.89 3.84 -1.56
C LEU A 100 -1.43 4.11 -1.21
N HIS A 101 -0.91 3.36 -0.24
CA HIS A 101 0.51 3.40 0.11
C HIS A 101 1.33 2.61 -0.89
N ASP A 102 2.63 2.87 -0.92
CA ASP A 102 3.58 2.17 -1.78
C ASP A 102 4.08 0.86 -1.15
N HIS A 103 4.96 0.17 -1.89
CA HIS A 103 5.64 -1.01 -1.38
C HIS A 103 6.59 -0.65 -0.22
N GLY A 104 7.36 0.43 -0.35
CA GLY A 104 8.16 1.06 0.71
C GLY A 104 9.20 0.18 1.40
N GLY A 105 9.67 -0.90 0.78
CA GLY A 105 10.69 -1.81 1.33
C GLY A 105 10.27 -2.69 2.52
N PHE A 106 9.24 -2.33 3.29
CA PHE A 106 8.74 -3.12 4.42
C PHE A 106 7.22 -3.29 4.41
N LYS A 107 6.73 -4.38 5.01
CA LYS A 107 5.31 -4.76 4.98
C LYS A 107 4.56 -4.59 6.31
N PHE A 108 5.27 -4.22 7.37
CA PHE A 108 4.67 -4.13 8.70
C PHE A 108 3.56 -3.08 8.80
N TYR A 109 3.80 -1.88 8.25
CA TYR A 109 2.82 -0.78 8.18
C TYR A 109 2.25 -0.61 6.79
N GLY A 110 1.03 -0.07 6.70
CA GLY A 110 0.37 0.26 5.44
C GLY A 110 -0.05 1.73 5.43
N LYS A 111 -1.27 2.01 5.89
CA LYS A 111 -1.86 3.36 5.98
C LYS A 111 -0.97 4.37 6.70
N GLU A 112 -0.22 3.93 7.72
CA GLU A 112 0.70 4.77 8.50
C GLU A 112 1.82 5.35 7.63
N LYS A 113 2.17 4.71 6.51
CA LYS A 113 3.22 5.18 5.60
C LYS A 113 2.87 6.50 4.91
N ILE A 114 1.58 6.83 4.81
CA ILE A 114 1.10 7.98 4.03
C ILE A 114 0.15 8.89 4.81
N ALA A 115 -0.25 8.46 6.00
CA ALA A 115 -1.19 9.16 6.86
C ALA A 115 -0.72 9.11 8.32
N GLU A 116 -1.19 10.08 9.12
CA GLU A 116 -1.05 10.09 10.56
C GLU A 116 -2.43 9.87 11.20
N GLY A 117 -2.48 8.91 12.13
CA GLY A 117 -3.67 8.51 12.86
C GLY A 117 -3.84 9.25 14.19
N PRO A 118 -4.62 8.66 15.12
CA PRO A 118 -4.85 9.26 16.43
C PRO A 118 -3.55 9.31 17.26
N ASP A 119 -2.79 8.22 17.24
CA ASP A 119 -1.55 8.10 18.01
C ASP A 119 -0.36 8.79 17.34
N ALA A 120 0.68 9.05 18.12
CA ALA A 120 1.94 9.55 17.60
C ALA A 120 2.58 8.49 16.66
N PRO A 121 3.04 8.88 15.46
CA PRO A 121 3.65 7.93 14.53
C PRO A 121 4.96 7.38 15.11
N PRO A 122 5.25 6.08 14.89
CA PRO A 122 6.54 5.52 15.25
C PRO A 122 7.72 6.24 14.61
N PRO A 123 8.93 6.24 15.22
CA PRO A 123 10.12 6.83 14.64
C PRO A 123 10.39 6.38 13.20
N VAL A 124 10.21 5.09 12.91
CA VAL A 124 10.46 4.54 11.57
C VAL A 124 9.53 5.11 10.50
N ILE A 125 8.28 5.41 10.87
CA ILE A 125 7.32 6.04 9.96
C ILE A 125 7.67 7.51 9.71
N ARG A 126 8.11 8.24 10.73
CA ARG A 126 8.56 9.64 10.56
C ARG A 126 9.77 9.73 9.65
N GLU A 127 10.75 8.84 9.85
CA GLU A 127 11.92 8.76 8.96
C GLU A 127 11.52 8.40 7.53
N PHE A 128 10.60 7.44 7.37
CA PHE A 128 10.06 7.07 6.06
C PHE A 128 9.41 8.26 5.35
N TRP A 129 8.61 9.07 6.04
CA TRP A 129 8.04 10.28 5.45
C TRP A 129 9.13 11.26 5.02
N ALA A 130 10.16 11.48 5.83
CA ALA A 130 11.28 12.37 5.51
C ALA A 130 12.01 11.94 4.24
N GLN A 131 12.27 10.64 4.09
CA GLN A 131 13.03 10.09 2.96
C GLN A 131 12.18 9.94 1.69
N CYS A 132 10.92 9.53 1.81
CA CYS A 132 10.12 9.11 0.66
C CYS A 132 8.99 10.08 0.28
N TYR A 133 8.49 10.89 1.22
CA TYR A 133 7.31 11.74 1.03
C TYR A 133 7.52 13.20 1.40
N GLY A 134 8.76 13.66 1.45
CA GLY A 134 9.10 15.06 1.71
C GLY A 134 8.75 15.52 3.15
N GLY A 135 8.82 14.59 4.11
CA GLY A 135 8.67 14.88 5.54
C GLY A 135 7.23 15.03 6.03
N ARG A 136 6.23 14.63 5.23
CA ARG A 136 4.82 14.78 5.63
C ARG A 136 3.95 13.55 5.29
N PRO A 137 2.93 13.26 6.12
CA PRO A 137 1.85 12.36 5.76
C PRO A 137 0.95 13.05 4.73
N TRP A 138 1.14 12.75 3.44
CA TRP A 138 0.48 13.48 2.35
C TRP A 138 -1.04 13.31 2.34
N ALA A 139 -1.58 12.21 2.88
CA ALA A 139 -3.02 12.01 2.98
C ALA A 139 -3.67 13.01 3.94
N ASN A 140 -3.02 13.33 5.07
CA ASN A 140 -3.49 14.36 5.99
C ASN A 140 -3.42 15.75 5.34
N ALA A 141 -2.42 16.01 4.50
CA ALA A 141 -2.33 17.26 3.76
C ALA A 141 -3.49 17.43 2.76
N LEU A 142 -3.91 16.35 2.09
CA LEU A 142 -5.10 16.37 1.23
C LEU A 142 -6.39 16.55 2.03
N ALA A 143 -6.52 15.90 3.18
CA ALA A 143 -7.67 16.10 4.05
C ALA A 143 -7.78 17.57 4.51
N LYS A 144 -6.65 18.21 4.85
CA LYS A 144 -6.58 19.65 5.18
C LYS A 144 -6.89 20.57 3.98
N ALA A 145 -6.87 20.04 2.76
CA ALA A 145 -7.22 20.75 1.54
C ALA A 145 -8.68 20.49 1.11
N GLU A 146 -9.58 20.22 2.07
CA GLU A 146 -11.02 20.02 1.86
C GLU A 146 -11.41 18.77 1.06
N PHE A 147 -10.62 17.69 1.18
CA PHE A 147 -10.98 16.37 0.67
C PHE A 147 -11.40 15.42 1.81
N VAL A 148 -12.26 14.46 1.49
CA VAL A 148 -12.41 13.24 2.31
C VAL A 148 -11.48 12.16 1.75
N VAL A 149 -10.57 11.64 2.57
CA VAL A 149 -9.52 10.73 2.14
C VAL A 149 -9.69 9.40 2.85
N LEU A 150 -9.87 8.32 2.10
CA LEU A 150 -9.85 6.94 2.60
C LEU A 150 -8.46 6.35 2.39
N ILE A 151 -7.79 6.00 3.47
CA ILE A 151 -6.44 5.43 3.50
C ILE A 151 -6.53 4.03 4.09
N HIS A 152 -6.36 2.99 3.26
CA HIS A 152 -6.49 1.61 3.73
C HIS A 152 -5.24 0.79 3.52
N ASP A 153 -5.04 -0.19 4.39
CA ASP A 153 -3.98 -1.19 4.21
C ASP A 153 -4.28 -2.05 2.98
N THR A 154 -3.31 -2.19 2.08
CA THR A 154 -3.43 -3.11 0.94
C THR A 154 -3.04 -4.53 1.34
N PHE A 155 -3.45 -5.54 0.57
CA PHE A 155 -3.09 -6.94 0.82
C PHE A 155 -1.57 -7.10 0.99
N LEU A 156 -1.15 -7.81 2.05
CA LEU A 156 0.23 -8.00 2.53
C LEU A 156 0.82 -6.89 3.40
N TRP A 157 0.13 -5.77 3.66
CA TRP A 157 0.64 -4.68 4.51
C TRP A 157 -0.25 -4.41 5.72
N GLY A 158 0.31 -3.83 6.79
CA GLY A 158 -0.46 -3.31 7.91
C GLY A 158 -1.35 -4.37 8.56
N SER A 159 -2.63 -4.07 8.75
CA SER A 159 -3.66 -5.01 9.23
C SER A 159 -3.83 -6.27 8.36
N ARG A 160 -3.33 -6.23 7.13
CA ARG A 160 -3.44 -7.27 6.10
C ARG A 160 -2.12 -7.99 5.83
N ARG A 161 -1.09 -7.76 6.65
CA ARG A 161 0.19 -8.44 6.57
C ARG A 161 0.08 -9.91 6.95
N PHE A 162 1.05 -10.70 6.50
CA PHE A 162 1.22 -12.03 7.01
C PHE A 162 1.87 -11.98 8.40
N PRO A 163 1.39 -12.75 9.37
CA PRO A 163 2.05 -12.85 10.66
C PRO A 163 3.43 -13.51 10.50
N LEU A 164 4.46 -13.01 11.19
CA LEU A 164 5.82 -13.53 11.06
C LEU A 164 5.93 -14.99 11.52
N GLU A 165 5.13 -15.38 12.50
CA GLU A 165 5.00 -16.75 12.99
C GLU A 165 4.47 -17.73 11.93
N THR A 166 3.84 -17.23 10.86
CA THR A 166 3.40 -18.07 9.72
C THR A 166 4.48 -18.25 8.65
N MET A 167 5.57 -17.48 8.70
CA MET A 167 6.67 -17.60 7.74
C MET A 167 7.47 -18.89 7.98
N PRO A 168 8.00 -19.53 6.91
CA PRO A 168 8.89 -20.66 7.04
C PRO A 168 10.08 -20.34 7.94
N GLU A 169 10.52 -21.31 8.74
CA GLU A 169 11.62 -21.14 9.69
C GLU A 169 12.91 -20.64 9.00
N ALA A 170 13.23 -21.17 7.82
CA ALA A 170 14.37 -20.69 7.04
C ALA A 170 14.29 -19.20 6.70
N THR A 171 13.09 -18.69 6.40
CA THR A 171 12.87 -17.26 6.15
C THR A 171 13.06 -16.45 7.42
N ARG A 172 12.52 -16.92 8.56
CA ARG A 172 12.71 -16.25 9.86
C ARG A 172 14.18 -16.18 10.24
N ASN A 173 14.91 -17.29 10.14
CA ASN A 173 16.34 -17.36 10.44
C ASN A 173 17.17 -16.42 9.54
N LEU A 174 16.79 -16.29 8.26
CA LEU A 174 17.45 -15.37 7.33
C LEU A 174 17.16 -13.90 7.66
N VAL A 175 15.94 -13.58 8.09
CA VAL A 175 15.58 -12.24 8.58
C VAL A 175 16.34 -11.92 9.87
N ASP A 176 16.40 -12.83 10.84
CA ASP A 176 17.16 -12.62 12.09
C ASP A 176 18.64 -12.36 11.82
N ALA A 177 19.23 -13.13 10.89
CA ALA A 177 20.60 -12.92 10.45
C ALA A 177 20.78 -11.58 9.72
N ALA A 178 19.85 -11.22 8.82
CA ALA A 178 19.89 -9.97 8.08
C ALA A 178 19.71 -8.74 8.98
N CYS A 179 18.79 -8.77 9.95
CA CYS A 179 18.61 -7.71 10.95
C CYS A 179 19.87 -7.53 11.80
N SER A 180 20.50 -8.64 12.19
CA SER A 180 21.78 -8.63 12.93
C SER A 180 22.94 -8.04 12.12
N LEU A 181 22.90 -8.14 10.78
CA LEU A 181 23.93 -7.65 9.86
C LEU A 181 23.71 -6.21 9.37
N TRP A 182 22.45 -5.82 9.11
CA TRP A 182 22.11 -4.53 8.51
C TRP A 182 21.91 -3.40 9.50
N SER A 183 21.73 -3.69 10.80
CA SER A 183 21.36 -2.66 11.77
C SER A 183 21.65 -3.04 13.23
N PRO A 184 22.92 -3.24 13.62
CA PRO A 184 23.25 -3.42 15.03
C PRO A 184 22.88 -2.15 15.81
N GLY A 185 21.79 -2.20 16.59
CA GLY A 185 21.32 -1.11 17.44
C GLY A 185 20.31 -0.14 16.81
N ASN A 186 19.72 -0.44 15.64
CA ASN A 186 18.70 0.42 15.05
C ASN A 186 17.29 0.01 15.52
N ALA A 187 16.72 0.79 16.45
CA ALA A 187 15.38 0.56 16.99
C ALA A 187 14.28 0.46 15.91
N ALA A 188 14.46 1.10 14.75
CA ALA A 188 13.52 1.04 13.63
C ALA A 188 13.49 -0.34 12.94
N ALA A 189 14.64 -1.02 12.87
CA ALA A 189 14.73 -2.36 12.30
C ALA A 189 14.09 -3.39 13.24
N ASP A 190 14.30 -3.23 14.56
CA ASP A 190 13.68 -4.09 15.58
C ASP A 190 12.15 -3.96 15.64
N GLU A 191 11.60 -2.79 15.35
CA GLU A 191 10.15 -2.54 15.32
C GLU A 191 9.47 -3.19 14.10
N ILE A 192 10.14 -3.22 12.95
CA ILE A 192 9.61 -3.81 11.71
C ILE A 192 9.86 -5.33 11.63
N ALA A 193 10.93 -5.81 12.28
CA ALA A 193 11.35 -7.21 12.25
C ALA A 193 10.64 -8.10 13.27
N ARG A 194 9.88 -7.54 14.21
CA ARG A 194 9.08 -8.26 15.22
C ARG A 194 7.59 -8.23 14.86
#